data_AF-A0A951X355-F1
#
_entry.id   AF-A0A951X355-F1
#
_cell.length_a   1.000
_cell.length_b   1.000
_cell.length_c   1.000
_cell.angle_alpha   90.00
_cell.angle_beta   90.00
_cell.angle_gamma   90.00
#
_symmetry.space_group_name_H-M   'P 1'
#
loop_
_entity.id
_entity.type
_entity.pdbx_description
1 polymer ?
#
loop_
_entity_poly.entity_id
_entity_poly.type
_entity_poly.pdbx_seq_one_letter_code
_entity_poly.pdbx_strand_id
1 'polypeptide(L)'
;MSRLTDFEEKWMKKQAFELPEPSALGDLCEHAKPFVAWCEELIAKTRKHATEATVNVAHLQLQAQYWARYAAAPLPHRNHIGARQGHACLFQVYRHYYVLLRELLLSINPPLLREQPQRYEAPPPQIAGVPFGILKSNST
;
A
#
# COMPACT_ATOMS: atom_id res chain seq x y z
N MET A 1 1.63 28.86 -46.74
CA MET A 1 2.57 28.35 -45.72
C MET A 1 2.01 28.70 -44.35
N SER A 2 1.29 27.78 -43.72
CA SER A 2 0.70 28.01 -42.39
C SER A 2 1.82 27.94 -41.35
N ARG A 3 2.07 29.04 -40.62
CA ARG A 3 2.99 29.01 -39.49
C ARG A 3 2.28 28.26 -38.37
N LEU A 4 2.86 27.15 -37.94
CA LEU A 4 2.44 26.49 -36.71
C LEU A 4 2.51 27.52 -35.58
N THR A 5 1.49 27.53 -34.75
CA THR A 5 1.47 28.39 -33.57
C THR A 5 2.52 27.92 -32.57
N ASP A 6 3.03 28.84 -31.74
CA ASP A 6 3.99 28.54 -30.66
C ASP A 6 3.46 27.44 -29.72
N PHE A 7 2.13 27.28 -29.64
CA PHE A 7 1.46 26.18 -28.95
C PHE A 7 1.69 24.82 -29.65
N GLU A 8 1.49 24.73 -30.97
CA GLU A 8 1.67 23.50 -31.73
C GLU A 8 3.13 23.03 -31.71
N GLU A 9 4.09 23.96 -31.74
CA GLU A 9 5.51 23.62 -31.57
C GLU A 9 5.82 23.04 -30.17
N LYS A 10 5.21 23.60 -29.12
CA LYS A 10 5.37 23.11 -27.74
C LYS A 10 4.66 21.78 -27.51
N TRP A 11 3.51 21.55 -28.14
CA TRP A 11 2.75 20.31 -28.06
C TRP A 11 3.42 19.17 -28.85
N MET A 12 3.99 19.48 -30.02
CA MET A 12 4.70 18.53 -30.88
C MET A 12 6.10 18.20 -30.34
N LYS A 13 6.71 19.09 -29.54
CA LYS A 13 7.78 18.71 -28.61
C LYS A 13 7.19 17.78 -27.57
N LYS A 14 7.16 16.47 -27.88
CA LYS A 14 6.90 15.40 -26.93
C LYS A 14 7.73 15.65 -25.66
N GLN A 15 7.14 16.27 -24.65
CA GLN A 15 7.71 16.27 -23.32
C GLN A 15 7.66 14.82 -22.89
N ALA A 16 8.81 14.15 -23.00
CA ALA A 16 8.99 12.87 -22.36
C ALA A 16 8.81 13.13 -20.86
N PHE A 17 7.69 12.69 -20.32
CA PHE A 17 7.51 12.63 -18.88
C PHE A 17 8.36 11.47 -18.40
N GLU A 18 9.59 11.78 -17.98
CA GLU A 18 10.41 10.83 -17.25
C GLU A 18 9.78 10.66 -15.87
N LEU A 19 9.17 9.49 -15.65
CA LEU A 19 8.83 9.09 -14.29
C LEU A 19 10.14 9.05 -13.51
N PRO A 20 10.27 9.76 -12.38
CA PRO A 20 11.44 9.59 -11.54
C PRO A 20 11.53 8.12 -11.17
N GLU A 21 12.67 7.49 -11.49
CA GLU A 21 12.90 6.09 -11.11
C GLU A 21 12.70 5.95 -9.59
N PRO A 22 12.11 4.83 -9.13
CA PRO A 22 11.97 4.58 -7.70
C PRO A 22 13.34 4.70 -7.08
N SER A 23 13.57 5.74 -6.26
CA SER A 23 14.92 6.11 -5.87
C SER A 23 15.59 4.93 -5.21
N ALA A 24 16.61 4.37 -5.87
CA ALA A 24 17.55 3.49 -5.22
C ALA A 24 18.03 4.23 -3.97
N LEU A 25 17.97 3.57 -2.81
CA LEU A 25 18.52 4.13 -1.60
C LEU A 25 20.00 4.44 -1.91
N GLY A 26 20.35 5.73 -1.97
CA GLY A 26 21.72 6.17 -2.24
C GLY A 26 22.66 5.78 -1.09
N ASP A 27 23.68 6.59 -0.83
CA ASP A 27 24.58 6.30 0.29
C ASP A 27 23.80 6.15 1.60
N LEU A 28 24.02 5.08 2.36
CA LEU A 28 23.28 4.81 3.60
C LEU A 28 24.01 5.40 4.79
N CYS A 29 23.29 6.04 5.73
CA CYS A 29 23.89 6.38 7.01
C CYS A 29 24.25 5.11 7.79
N GLU A 30 25.27 5.19 8.65
CA GLU A 30 25.73 4.02 9.43
C GLU A 30 24.62 3.43 10.31
N HIS A 31 23.75 4.27 10.87
CA HIS A 31 22.59 3.85 11.66
C HIS A 31 21.50 3.17 10.82
N ALA A 32 21.42 3.47 9.51
CA ALA A 32 20.43 2.91 8.60
C ALA A 32 20.87 1.57 8.00
N LYS A 33 22.17 1.30 7.84
CA LYS A 33 22.70 0.02 7.33
C LYS A 33 22.08 -1.23 8.00
N PRO A 34 22.07 -1.37 9.34
CA PRO A 34 21.47 -2.53 9.99
C PRO A 34 19.94 -2.57 9.85
N PHE A 35 19.30 -1.43 9.58
CA PHE A 35 17.87 -1.39 9.32
C PHE A 35 17.55 -1.89 7.92
N VAL A 36 18.34 -1.50 6.92
CA VAL A 36 18.20 -1.96 5.53
C VAL A 36 18.31 -3.48 5.46
N ALA A 37 19.36 -4.08 6.04
CA ALA A 37 19.54 -5.53 6.01
C ALA A 37 18.34 -6.29 6.62
N TRP A 38 17.78 -5.77 7.72
CA TRP A 38 16.58 -6.32 8.34
C TRP A 38 15.33 -6.15 7.44
N CYS A 39 15.19 -5.00 6.78
CA CYS A 39 14.10 -4.74 5.85
C CYS A 39 14.18 -5.65 4.62
N GLU A 40 15.36 -5.88 4.06
CA GLU A 40 15.58 -6.81 2.94
C GLU A 40 15.14 -8.22 3.30
N GLU A 41 15.51 -8.68 4.50
CA GLU A 41 15.10 -9.98 5.01
C GLU A 41 13.58 -10.07 5.19
N LEU A 42 12.95 -9.02 5.75
CA LEU A 42 11.50 -8.94 5.90
C LEU A 42 10.80 -9.03 4.53
N ILE A 43 11.21 -8.23 3.55
CA ILE A 43 10.64 -8.27 2.20
C ILE A 43 10.83 -9.63 1.56
N ALA A 44 12.02 -10.22 1.65
CA ALA A 44 12.31 -11.52 1.08
C ALA A 44 11.40 -12.62 1.68
N LYS A 45 11.16 -12.58 2.99
CA LYS A 45 10.23 -13.49 3.68
C LYS A 45 8.80 -13.26 3.23
N THR A 46 8.34 -12.01 3.19
CA THR A 46 6.96 -11.68 2.78
C THR A 46 6.69 -12.05 1.32
N ARG A 47 7.64 -11.84 0.41
CA ARG A 47 7.50 -12.20 -1.01
C ARG A 47 7.33 -13.71 -1.24
N LYS A 48 7.94 -14.56 -0.42
CA LYS A 48 7.83 -16.02 -0.53
C LYS A 48 6.42 -16.54 -0.24
N HIS A 49 5.69 -15.86 0.65
CA HIS A 49 4.36 -16.29 1.11
C HIS A 49 3.36 -15.14 1.04
N ALA A 50 3.35 -14.43 -0.10
CA ALA A 50 2.63 -13.18 -0.25
C ALA A 50 1.10 -13.38 -0.24
N THR A 51 0.47 -12.93 0.84
CA THR A 51 -0.98 -12.79 1.03
C THR A 51 -1.27 -11.42 1.64
N GLU A 52 -2.49 -10.90 1.49
CA GLU A 52 -2.90 -9.62 2.09
C GLU A 52 -2.59 -9.57 3.60
N ALA A 53 -2.92 -10.63 4.33
CA ALA A 53 -2.62 -10.73 5.76
C ALA A 53 -1.11 -10.64 6.05
N THR A 54 -0.28 -11.40 5.33
CA THR A 54 1.17 -11.39 5.55
C THR A 54 1.82 -10.05 5.21
N VAL A 55 1.32 -9.35 4.19
CA VAL A 55 1.81 -8.01 3.82
C VAL A 55 1.40 -6.97 4.85
N ASN A 56 0.17 -7.04 5.36
CA ASN A 56 -0.30 -6.16 6.44
C ASN A 56 0.49 -6.39 7.74
N VAL A 57 0.79 -7.65 8.10
CA VAL A 57 1.67 -7.97 9.23
C VAL A 57 3.07 -7.42 9.01
N ALA A 58 3.63 -7.55 7.81
CA ALA A 58 4.94 -7.00 7.48
C ALA A 58 4.97 -5.46 7.59
N HIS A 59 3.89 -4.76 7.20
CA HIS A 59 3.77 -3.31 7.41
C HIS A 59 3.82 -2.94 8.89
N LEU A 60 3.10 -3.67 9.75
CA LEU A 60 3.11 -3.43 11.20
C LEU A 60 4.50 -3.70 11.81
N GLN A 61 5.17 -4.77 11.39
CA GLN A 61 6.53 -5.09 11.83
C GLN A 61 7.53 -4.01 11.40
N LEU A 62 7.45 -3.57 10.14
CA LEU A 62 8.29 -2.49 9.61
C LEU A 62 8.10 -1.19 10.43
N GLN A 63 6.85 -0.83 10.72
CA GLN A 63 6.52 0.36 11.51
C GLN A 63 7.04 0.25 12.95
N ALA A 64 6.82 -0.88 13.62
CA ALA A 64 7.32 -1.11 14.98
C ALA A 64 8.86 -1.02 15.03
N GLN A 65 9.54 -1.64 14.06
CA GLN A 65 10.99 -1.65 14.00
C GLN A 65 11.57 -0.27 13.67
N TYR A 66 10.90 0.49 12.78
CA TYR A 66 11.27 1.87 12.50
C TYR A 66 11.23 2.71 13.78
N TRP A 67 10.13 2.66 14.54
CA TRP A 67 9.99 3.46 15.76
C TRP A 67 10.96 3.06 16.86
N ALA A 68 11.26 1.76 17.01
CA ALA A 68 12.28 1.29 17.93
C ALA A 68 13.67 1.87 17.60
N ARG A 69 14.04 1.87 16.31
CA ARG A 69 15.32 2.43 15.85
C ARG A 69 15.34 3.96 15.90
N TYR A 70 14.23 4.60 15.56
CA TYR A 70 14.06 6.05 15.69
C TYR A 70 14.27 6.49 17.15
N ALA A 71 13.67 5.78 18.10
CA ALA A 71 13.80 6.05 19.53
C ALA A 71 15.22 5.79 20.08
N ALA A 72 16.05 5.00 19.39
CA ALA A 72 17.45 4.75 19.74
C ALA A 72 18.45 5.66 19.00
N ALA A 73 18.07 6.24 17.86
CA ALA A 73 18.97 7.03 17.01
C ALA A 73 19.34 8.38 17.65
N PRO A 74 20.51 8.98 17.35
CA PRO A 74 20.83 10.35 17.76
C PRO A 74 19.85 11.38 17.17
N LEU A 75 19.63 12.50 17.87
CA LEU A 75 18.72 13.58 17.46
C LEU A 75 18.95 14.10 16.02
N PRO A 76 20.21 14.26 15.54
CA PRO A 76 20.45 14.67 14.15
C PRO A 76 19.76 13.73 13.17
N HIS A 77 19.93 12.41 13.33
CA HIS A 77 19.36 11.40 12.42
C HIS A 77 17.84 11.24 12.55
N ARG A 78 17.22 11.69 13.65
CA ARG A 78 15.76 11.70 13.84
C ARG A 78 15.08 12.82 13.05
N ASN A 79 15.65 14.02 13.09
CA ASN A 79 15.04 15.22 12.52
C ASN A 79 15.29 15.39 11.00
N HIS A 80 16.06 14.50 10.39
CA HIS A 80 16.33 14.53 8.95
C HIS A 80 15.17 13.94 8.13
N ILE A 81 14.16 14.78 7.88
CA ILE A 81 13.11 14.55 6.87
C ILE A 81 13.62 15.11 5.54
N GLY A 82 14.52 14.38 4.87
CA GLY A 82 15.01 14.74 3.52
C GLY A 82 16.48 14.36 3.26
N ALA A 83 16.84 14.21 1.99
CA ALA A 83 18.18 13.82 1.52
C ALA A 83 19.21 14.98 1.55
N ARG A 84 19.08 15.94 2.48
CA ARG A 84 19.91 17.18 2.52
C ARG A 84 21.41 16.92 2.72
N GLN A 85 21.80 15.72 3.13
CA GLN A 85 23.20 15.34 3.39
C GLN A 85 23.72 14.24 2.43
N GLY A 86 23.05 14.03 1.29
CA GLY A 86 23.49 13.08 0.26
C GLY A 86 23.36 11.60 0.65
N HIS A 87 22.88 11.29 1.86
CA HIS A 87 22.69 9.93 2.32
C HIS A 87 21.26 9.66 2.82
N ALA A 88 20.80 8.42 2.71
CA ALA A 88 19.52 7.93 3.18
C ALA A 88 19.58 7.58 4.67
N CYS A 89 18.78 8.30 5.46
CA CYS A 89 18.55 8.05 6.88
C CYS A 89 17.39 7.06 7.12
N LEU A 90 17.15 6.73 8.40
CA LEU A 90 16.11 5.79 8.85
C LEU A 90 14.74 6.03 8.21
N PHE A 91 14.31 7.29 8.11
CA PHE A 91 13.01 7.63 7.50
C PHE A 91 12.95 7.29 6.00
N GLN A 92 14.03 7.52 5.24
CA GLN A 92 14.05 7.20 3.82
C GLN A 92 14.05 5.69 3.59
N VAL A 93 14.77 4.95 4.42
CA VAL A 93 14.72 3.47 4.42
C VAL A 93 13.30 3.00 4.72
N TYR A 94 12.69 3.50 5.80
CA TYR A 94 11.30 3.17 6.14
C TYR A 94 10.34 3.46 4.99
N ARG A 95 10.39 4.66 4.41
CA ARG A 95 9.55 5.07 3.29
C ARG A 95 9.74 4.16 2.08
N HIS A 96 10.98 3.86 1.71
CA HIS A 96 11.31 2.99 0.58
C HIS A 96 10.67 1.61 0.76
N TYR A 97 10.91 0.96 1.90
CA TYR A 97 10.38 -0.38 2.17
C TYR A 97 8.87 -0.41 2.41
N TYR A 98 8.29 0.67 2.93
CA TYR A 98 6.84 0.82 3.03
C TYR A 98 6.20 0.85 1.64
N VAL A 99 6.78 1.59 0.69
CA VAL A 99 6.30 1.62 -0.70
C VAL A 99 6.42 0.25 -1.34
N LEU A 100 7.52 -0.47 -1.16
CA LEU A 100 7.68 -1.84 -1.69
C LEU A 100 6.61 -2.81 -1.16
N LEU A 101 6.28 -2.74 0.13
CA LEU A 101 5.18 -3.54 0.70
C LEU A 101 3.83 -3.09 0.14
N ARG A 102 3.62 -1.79 -0.07
CA ARG A 102 2.38 -1.26 -0.65
C ARG A 102 2.19 -1.72 -2.10
N GLU A 103 3.25 -1.71 -2.90
CA GLU A 103 3.25 -2.24 -4.27
C GLU A 103 2.94 -3.74 -4.28
N LEU A 104 3.53 -4.50 -3.35
CA LEU A 104 3.21 -5.91 -3.19
C LEU A 104 1.74 -6.14 -2.77
N LEU A 105 1.18 -5.28 -1.92
CA LEU A 105 -0.24 -5.37 -1.56
C LEU A 105 -1.13 -5.09 -2.78
N LEU A 106 -0.80 -4.05 -3.55
CA LEU A 106 -1.56 -3.66 -4.75
C LEU A 106 -1.48 -4.72 -5.85
N SER A 107 -0.40 -5.49 -5.93
CA SER A 107 -0.31 -6.61 -6.88
C SER A 107 -1.16 -7.82 -6.47
N ILE A 108 -1.39 -8.01 -5.16
CA ILE A 108 -2.27 -9.06 -4.62
C ILE A 108 -3.74 -8.65 -4.75
N ASN A 109 -4.07 -7.41 -4.36
CA ASN A 109 -5.42 -6.88 -4.34
C ASN A 109 -5.47 -5.53 -5.08
N PRO A 110 -5.52 -5.54 -6.43
CA PRO A 110 -5.58 -4.32 -7.21
C PRO A 110 -6.92 -3.59 -6.97
N PRO A 111 -6.91 -2.26 -6.82
CA PRO A 111 -8.14 -1.50 -6.63
C PRO A 111 -9.04 -1.65 -7.87
N LEU A 112 -10.33 -1.93 -7.64
CA LEU A 112 -11.32 -2.01 -8.70
C LEU A 112 -11.52 -0.62 -9.32
N LEU A 113 -11.32 -0.50 -10.63
CA LEU A 113 -11.49 0.78 -11.37
C LEU A 113 -12.95 1.18 -11.58
N ARG A 114 -13.89 0.25 -11.37
CA ARG A 114 -15.33 0.49 -11.43
C ARG A 114 -16.01 -0.31 -10.33
N GLU A 115 -16.96 0.32 -9.65
CA GLU A 115 -17.86 -0.39 -8.75
C GLU A 115 -18.62 -1.45 -9.57
N GLN A 116 -18.50 -2.70 -9.16
CA GLN A 116 -19.35 -3.74 -9.72
C GLN A 116 -20.79 -3.37 -9.32
N PRO A 117 -21.76 -3.30 -10.26
CA PRO A 117 -23.13 -2.95 -9.91
C PRO A 117 -23.61 -3.91 -8.82
N GLN A 118 -24.02 -3.35 -7.67
CA GLN A 118 -24.56 -4.16 -6.58
C GLN A 118 -25.70 -5.00 -7.15
N ARG A 119 -25.58 -6.32 -7.08
CA ARG A 119 -26.74 -7.19 -7.28
C ARG A 119 -27.66 -6.91 -6.10
N TYR A 120 -28.68 -6.09 -6.32
CA TYR A 120 -29.78 -5.99 -5.37
C TYR A 120 -30.37 -7.39 -5.24
N GLU A 121 -30.15 -8.05 -4.10
CA GLU A 121 -30.87 -9.26 -3.76
C GLU A 121 -32.35 -8.87 -3.70
N ALA A 122 -33.17 -9.54 -4.53
CA ALA A 122 -34.61 -9.33 -4.48
C ALA A 122 -35.08 -9.62 -3.05
N PRO A 123 -35.93 -8.76 -2.45
CA PRO A 123 -36.43 -9.01 -1.10
C PRO A 123 -37.09 -10.41 -1.07
N PRO A 124 -36.87 -11.20 0.00
CA PRO A 124 -37.48 -12.51 0.11
C PRO A 124 -39.00 -12.40 -0.04
N PRO A 125 -39.65 -13.31 -0.78
CA PRO A 125 -41.10 -13.26 -0.96
C PRO A 125 -41.78 -13.32 0.42
N GLN A 126 -42.51 -12.26 0.77
CA GLN A 126 -43.38 -12.26 1.93
C GLN A 126 -44.54 -13.19 1.63
N ILE A 127 -44.42 -14.46 2.03
CA ILE A 127 -45.53 -15.42 1.97
C ILE A 127 -46.55 -14.96 3.01
N ALA A 128 -47.59 -14.27 2.56
CA ALA A 128 -48.71 -13.86 3.38
C ALA A 128 -49.49 -15.10 3.85
N GLY A 129 -49.44 -15.35 5.17
CA GLY A 129 -50.51 -15.96 5.95
C GLY A 129 -50.81 -17.44 5.75
N VAL A 130 -50.18 -18.31 6.55
CA VAL A 130 -50.88 -19.46 7.17
C VAL A 130 -50.27 -19.71 8.56
N PRO A 131 -50.99 -19.47 9.67
CA PRO A 131 -50.57 -20.03 10.95
C PRO A 131 -50.83 -21.54 10.94
N PHE A 132 -49.79 -22.35 10.76
CA PHE A 132 -49.84 -23.77 11.09
C PHE A 132 -49.82 -23.94 12.61
N GLY A 133 -50.98 -23.71 13.23
CA GLY A 133 -51.24 -23.86 14.66
C GLY A 133 -52.30 -24.92 14.92
N ILE A 134 -51.90 -26.17 14.79
CA ILE A 134 -52.34 -27.37 15.53
C ILE A 134 -53.74 -27.28 16.20
N LEU A 135 -54.72 -27.92 15.57
CA LEU A 135 -55.94 -28.37 16.25
C LEU A 135 -55.54 -29.39 17.32
N LYS A 136 -55.58 -29.02 18.61
CA LYS A 136 -55.61 -30.00 19.70
C LYS A 136 -56.99 -30.65 19.73
N SER A 137 -57.12 -31.83 19.13
CA SER A 137 -58.20 -32.75 19.44
C SER A 137 -57.91 -33.36 20.82
N ASN A 138 -58.56 -32.86 21.86
CA ASN A 138 -58.69 -33.61 23.10
C ASN A 138 -59.78 -34.67 22.88
N SER A 139 -59.38 -35.94 22.90
CA SER A 139 -60.30 -37.07 22.98
C SER A 139 -59.83 -37.97 24.13
N THR A 140 -60.64 -37.92 25.18
CA THR A 140 -60.96 -38.91 26.22
C THR A 140 -59.82 -39.55 27.03
#